data_AF-A0A0H3H4K2-F1
#
_entry.id   AF-A0A0H3H4K2-F1
#
_cell.length_a   1.000
_cell.length_b   1.000
_cell.length_c   1.000
_cell.angle_alpha   90.00
_cell.angle_beta   90.00
_cell.angle_gamma   90.00
#
_symmetry.space_group_name_H-M   'P 1'
#
loop_
_entity.id
_entity.type
_entity.pdbx_description
1 polymer ?
#
loop_
_entity_poly.entity_id
_entity_poly.type
_entity_poly.pdbx_seq_one_letter_code
_entity_poly.pdbx_strand_id
1 'polypeptide(L)'
;MNETITLRPESRASTKDVIIDYMLASVDEVEQLQPALNLLAQPSVARGGHDFFVHCYEAGTQNKAAETEPALPDVVFRDSTPWMQRSGLLCAAAGRLNALGQPLTHNRLCDLAGQYCASVADADAETRSGFYTVRSISLPVYRRLLRDKHPSGICLQQALLHLLAWKSDSPWARQQAQRLLWQGGVLGDKGEFALMTLDDELRERQFAWPDLRSLLAITGFLATFPAGPLFAD
;
A
#
# COMPACT_ATOMS: atom_id res chain seq x y z
N MET A 1 0.39 12.84 -22.24
CA MET A 1 -0.29 11.65 -22.77
C MET A 1 -1.12 11.10 -21.61
N ASN A 2 -2.44 11.30 -21.64
CA ASN A 2 -3.34 10.90 -20.57
C ASN A 2 -3.63 9.41 -20.68
N GLU A 3 -2.95 8.59 -19.88
CA GLU A 3 -3.34 7.19 -19.67
C GLU A 3 -4.50 7.15 -18.67
N THR A 4 -5.69 7.44 -19.20
CA THR A 4 -6.95 7.12 -18.52
C THR A 4 -7.10 5.60 -18.56
N ILE A 5 -7.24 4.93 -17.43
CA ILE A 5 -7.68 3.53 -17.44
C ILE A 5 -9.09 3.50 -18.02
N THR A 6 -9.22 3.21 -19.30
CA THR A 6 -10.44 2.67 -19.89
C THR A 6 -10.40 1.16 -19.66
N LEU A 7 -11.09 0.70 -18.62
CA LEU A 7 -11.29 -0.73 -18.35
C LEU A 7 -11.90 -1.39 -19.62
N ARG A 8 -11.17 -2.32 -20.25
CA ARG A 8 -11.68 -3.13 -21.36
C ARG A 8 -12.66 -4.18 -20.83
N PRO A 9 -13.76 -4.48 -21.54
CA PRO A 9 -14.82 -5.32 -21.02
C PRO A 9 -14.58 -6.79 -21.36
N GLU A 10 -13.83 -7.51 -20.53
CA GLU A 10 -13.87 -8.97 -20.52
C GLU A 10 -14.15 -9.42 -19.08
N SER A 11 -15.35 -9.99 -18.88
CA SER A 11 -16.04 -10.15 -17.59
C SER A 11 -16.46 -8.81 -16.97
N ARG A 12 -17.76 -8.48 -16.93
CA ARG A 12 -18.26 -7.26 -16.24
C ARG A 12 -18.19 -7.43 -14.73
N ALA A 13 -16.98 -7.59 -14.19
CA ALA A 13 -16.71 -7.29 -12.79
C ALA A 13 -17.05 -5.82 -12.56
N SER A 14 -17.80 -5.51 -11.50
CA SER A 14 -18.05 -4.12 -11.12
C SER A 14 -16.71 -3.44 -10.83
N THR A 15 -16.60 -2.12 -11.02
CA THR A 15 -15.41 -1.35 -10.57
C THR A 15 -15.08 -1.68 -9.11
N LYS A 16 -16.12 -1.90 -8.29
CA LYS A 16 -16.02 -2.37 -6.90
C LYS A 16 -15.21 -3.67 -6.79
N ASP A 17 -15.60 -4.69 -7.53
CA ASP A 17 -15.00 -6.03 -7.45
C ASP A 17 -13.53 -5.97 -7.88
N VAL A 18 -13.22 -5.23 -8.95
CA VAL A 18 -11.84 -5.02 -9.41
C VAL A 18 -10.95 -4.38 -8.35
N ILE A 19 -11.44 -3.35 -7.66
CA ILE A 19 -10.67 -2.66 -6.61
C ILE A 19 -10.39 -3.59 -5.43
N ILE A 20 -11.39 -4.38 -5.03
CA ILE A 20 -11.27 -5.30 -3.90
C ILE A 20 -10.31 -6.43 -4.26
N ASP A 21 -10.40 -6.95 -5.49
CA ASP A 21 -9.47 -7.96 -6.01
C ASP A 21 -8.03 -7.43 -6.04
N TYR A 22 -7.79 -6.18 -6.48
CA TYR A 22 -6.46 -5.57 -6.41
C TYR A 22 -5.95 -5.40 -4.98
N MET A 23 -6.83 -5.06 -4.04
CA MET A 23 -6.46 -4.91 -2.63
C MET A 23 -6.02 -6.25 -2.04
N LEU A 24 -6.81 -7.30 -2.27
CA LEU A 24 -6.54 -8.66 -1.78
C LEU A 24 -5.31 -9.26 -2.46
N ALA A 25 -5.18 -9.12 -3.77
CA ALA A 25 -4.01 -9.59 -4.51
C ALA A 25 -2.72 -8.97 -3.97
N SER A 26 -2.73 -7.67 -3.66
CA SER A 26 -1.54 -7.02 -3.10
C SER A 26 -1.19 -7.50 -1.69
N VAL A 27 -2.16 -7.98 -0.90
CA VAL A 27 -1.88 -8.63 0.39
C VAL A 27 -1.22 -9.98 0.14
N ASP A 28 -1.82 -10.79 -0.72
CA ASP A 28 -1.36 -12.13 -1.04
C ASP A 28 0.08 -12.12 -1.52
N GLU A 29 0.46 -11.14 -2.36
CA GLU A 29 1.86 -10.96 -2.79
C GLU A 29 2.82 -10.71 -1.62
N VAL A 30 2.42 -9.92 -0.62
CA VAL A 30 3.24 -9.68 0.59
C VAL A 30 3.26 -10.91 1.49
N GLU A 31 2.16 -11.66 1.59
CA GLU A 31 2.11 -12.91 2.36
C GLU A 31 3.06 -13.97 1.77
N GLN A 32 3.16 -14.03 0.44
CA GLN A 32 4.08 -14.95 -0.24
C GLN A 32 5.56 -14.68 0.09
N LEU A 33 5.92 -13.47 0.51
CA LEU A 33 7.28 -13.14 0.96
C LEU A 33 7.57 -13.51 2.41
N GLN A 34 6.54 -13.69 3.24
CA GLN A 34 6.67 -13.97 4.66
C GLN A 34 7.53 -15.20 5.00
N PRO A 35 7.44 -16.34 4.30
CA PRO A 35 8.25 -17.51 4.63
C PRO A 35 9.76 -17.26 4.52
N ALA A 36 10.15 -16.28 3.71
CA ALA A 36 11.54 -15.91 3.44
C ALA A 36 12.03 -14.70 4.25
N LEU A 37 11.11 -13.86 4.74
CA LEU A 37 11.44 -12.58 5.40
C LEU A 37 10.70 -12.43 6.74
N ASN A 38 11.47 -12.41 7.80
CA ASN A 38 10.99 -12.42 9.17
C ASN A 38 10.52 -11.04 9.62
N LEU A 39 11.01 -9.98 8.98
CA LEU A 39 10.42 -8.64 9.06
C LEU A 39 8.93 -8.63 8.72
N LEU A 40 8.44 -9.60 7.94
CA LEU A 40 7.05 -9.71 7.51
C LEU A 40 6.25 -10.76 8.30
N ALA A 41 6.86 -11.41 9.30
CA ALA A 41 6.29 -12.54 10.06
C ALA A 41 5.06 -12.21 10.93
N GLN A 42 4.55 -10.98 10.89
CA GLN A 42 3.36 -10.59 11.63
C GLN A 42 2.12 -11.36 11.17
N PRO A 43 1.18 -11.68 12.08
CA PRO A 43 0.02 -12.50 11.75
C PRO A 43 -0.81 -11.84 10.63
N SER A 44 -1.03 -12.62 9.57
CA SER A 44 -2.00 -12.31 8.53
C SER A 44 -3.38 -12.12 9.15
N VAL A 45 -3.99 -10.96 8.94
CA VAL A 45 -5.40 -10.72 9.30
C VAL A 45 -6.27 -10.71 8.05
N ALA A 46 -5.97 -11.60 7.09
CA ALA A 46 -6.75 -11.73 5.85
C ALA A 46 -8.17 -12.31 6.08
N ARG A 47 -8.46 -12.90 7.26
CA ARG A 47 -9.80 -13.41 7.55
C ARG A 47 -10.79 -12.25 7.76
N GLY A 48 -11.68 -12.06 6.77
CA GLY A 48 -12.75 -11.05 6.79
C GLY A 48 -12.47 -9.77 6.00
N GLY A 49 -11.31 -9.67 5.32
CA GLY A 49 -10.92 -8.46 4.58
C GLY A 49 -11.87 -8.10 3.44
N HIS A 50 -12.39 -9.08 2.71
CA HIS A 50 -13.28 -8.85 1.56
C HIS A 50 -14.54 -8.04 1.95
N ASP A 51 -15.34 -8.54 2.89
CA ASP A 51 -16.60 -7.90 3.28
C ASP A 51 -16.36 -6.52 3.92
N PHE A 52 -15.26 -6.38 4.67
CA PHE A 52 -14.82 -5.10 5.19
C PHE A 52 -14.51 -4.10 4.06
N PHE A 53 -13.76 -4.49 3.03
CA PHE A 53 -13.45 -3.63 1.89
C PHE A 53 -14.67 -3.30 1.04
N VAL A 54 -15.58 -4.26 0.83
CA VAL A 54 -16.90 -4.02 0.20
C VAL A 54 -17.63 -2.92 0.95
N HIS A 55 -17.73 -3.04 2.28
CA HIS A 55 -18.46 -2.09 3.10
C HIS A 55 -17.82 -0.70 3.08
N CYS A 56 -16.50 -0.60 3.19
CA CYS A 56 -15.78 0.67 3.07
C CYS A 56 -16.00 1.34 1.71
N TYR A 57 -15.95 0.56 0.61
CA TYR A 57 -16.24 1.08 -0.73
C TYR A 57 -17.66 1.62 -0.82
N GLU A 58 -18.64 0.87 -0.32
CA GLU A 58 -20.05 1.27 -0.33
C GLU A 58 -20.29 2.54 0.50
N ALA A 59 -19.66 2.66 1.67
CA ALA A 59 -19.68 3.89 2.47
C ALA A 59 -19.17 5.11 1.67
N GLY A 60 -18.12 4.93 0.86
CA GLY A 60 -17.61 5.94 -0.05
C GLY A 60 -18.61 6.38 -1.13
N THR A 61 -19.38 5.44 -1.69
CA THR A 61 -20.39 5.73 -2.73
C THR A 61 -21.63 6.46 -2.18
N GLN A 62 -22.01 6.17 -0.94
CA GLN A 62 -23.18 6.76 -0.28
C GLN A 62 -22.94 8.15 0.27
N ASN A 63 -21.68 8.56 0.39
CA ASN A 63 -21.33 9.90 0.85
C ASN A 63 -21.76 10.92 -0.22
N LYS A 64 -22.76 11.77 0.07
CA LYS A 64 -23.43 12.64 -0.91
C LYS A 64 -22.82 14.05 -1.05
N ALA A 65 -21.92 14.47 -0.16
CA ALA A 65 -21.32 15.81 -0.21
C ALA A 65 -19.79 15.73 -0.18
N ALA A 66 -19.10 16.65 -0.87
CA ALA A 66 -17.62 16.71 -0.88
C ALA A 66 -17.02 17.09 0.48
N GLU A 67 -17.86 17.55 1.40
CA GLU A 67 -17.48 18.09 2.71
C GLU A 67 -17.95 17.22 3.88
N THR A 68 -18.75 16.18 3.62
CA THR A 68 -19.27 15.31 4.69
C THR A 68 -18.41 14.06 4.77
N GLU A 69 -18.08 13.66 6.00
CA GLU A 69 -17.25 12.49 6.30
C GLU A 69 -17.93 11.21 5.79
N PRO A 70 -17.17 10.24 5.27
CA PRO A 70 -17.75 8.93 4.98
C PRO A 70 -18.21 8.33 6.31
N ALA A 71 -19.44 7.81 6.35
CA ALA A 71 -19.93 7.02 7.46
C ALA A 71 -19.23 5.64 7.46
N LEU A 72 -17.92 5.64 7.69
CA LEU A 72 -17.16 4.42 7.90
C LEU A 72 -17.69 3.74 9.17
N PRO A 73 -17.75 2.41 9.22
CA PRO A 73 -18.24 1.68 10.38
C PRO A 73 -17.28 1.90 11.55
N ASP A 74 -17.59 2.90 12.38
CA ASP A 74 -16.72 3.51 13.38
C ASP A 74 -16.14 2.52 14.41
N VAL A 75 -16.86 1.42 14.69
CA VAL A 75 -16.43 0.36 15.62
C VAL A 75 -15.53 -0.66 14.93
N VAL A 76 -15.96 -1.18 13.78
CA VAL A 76 -15.21 -2.19 13.01
C VAL A 76 -13.90 -1.60 12.49
N PHE A 77 -13.91 -0.33 12.11
CA PHE A 77 -12.74 0.38 11.66
C PHE A 77 -11.72 0.59 12.80
N ARG A 78 -12.18 0.97 14.01
CA ARG A 78 -11.28 1.16 15.18
C ARG A 78 -10.63 -0.13 15.66
N ASP A 79 -11.36 -1.25 15.65
CA ASP A 79 -10.85 -2.54 16.11
C ASP A 79 -10.00 -3.27 15.04
N SER A 80 -9.89 -2.70 13.84
CA SER A 80 -9.14 -3.26 12.72
C SER A 80 -7.63 -2.99 12.83
N THR A 81 -6.82 -3.86 12.22
CA THR A 81 -5.37 -3.63 12.08
C THR A 81 -5.05 -2.35 11.30
N PRO A 82 -3.86 -1.74 11.49
CA PRO A 82 -3.44 -0.56 10.74
C PRO A 82 -3.52 -0.75 9.21
N TRP A 83 -3.21 -1.96 8.72
CA TRP A 83 -3.38 -2.33 7.32
C TRP A 83 -4.85 -2.24 6.86
N MET A 84 -5.77 -2.84 7.62
CA MET A 84 -7.18 -2.86 7.27
C MET A 84 -7.76 -1.45 7.28
N GLN A 85 -7.39 -0.63 8.28
CA GLN A 85 -7.78 0.78 8.34
C GLN A 85 -7.33 1.57 7.10
N ARG A 86 -6.03 1.51 6.79
CA ARG A 86 -5.44 2.18 5.61
C ARG A 86 -6.11 1.75 4.30
N SER A 87 -6.32 0.45 4.14
CA SER A 87 -6.93 -0.14 2.95
C SER A 87 -8.41 0.20 2.84
N GLY A 88 -9.15 0.19 3.96
CA GLY A 88 -10.54 0.60 4.01
C GLY A 88 -10.73 2.06 3.60
N LEU A 89 -9.84 2.96 4.01
CA LEU A 89 -9.86 4.36 3.59
C LEU A 89 -9.61 4.51 2.08
N LEU A 90 -8.70 3.72 1.51
CA LEU A 90 -8.47 3.69 0.06
C LEU A 90 -9.68 3.11 -0.70
N CYS A 91 -10.34 2.07 -0.18
CA CYS A 91 -11.58 1.54 -0.75
C CYS A 91 -12.72 2.58 -0.71
N ALA A 92 -12.88 3.30 0.40
CA ALA A 92 -13.87 4.37 0.51
C ALA A 92 -13.56 5.52 -0.46
N ALA A 93 -12.29 5.93 -0.58
CA ALA A 93 -11.86 6.94 -1.54
C ALA A 93 -12.17 6.48 -2.98
N ALA A 94 -11.90 5.22 -3.31
CA ALA A 94 -12.20 4.66 -4.62
C ALA A 94 -13.71 4.62 -4.91
N GLY A 95 -14.53 4.24 -3.92
CA GLY A 95 -15.99 4.28 -4.00
C GLY A 95 -16.52 5.67 -4.30
N ARG A 96 -15.99 6.69 -3.62
CA ARG A 96 -16.37 8.08 -3.85
C ARG A 96 -15.95 8.58 -5.23
N LEU A 97 -14.71 8.35 -5.63
CA LEU A 97 -14.21 8.76 -6.96
C LEU A 97 -15.05 8.10 -8.07
N ASN A 98 -15.36 6.81 -7.93
CA ASN A 98 -16.21 6.10 -8.87
C ASN A 98 -17.64 6.66 -8.91
N ALA A 99 -18.26 6.96 -7.75
CA ALA A 99 -19.60 7.55 -7.69
C ALA A 99 -19.66 8.95 -8.34
N LEU A 100 -18.57 9.71 -8.27
CA LEU A 100 -18.43 11.02 -8.94
C LEU A 100 -18.02 10.91 -10.42
N GLY A 101 -17.79 9.71 -10.95
CA GLY A 101 -17.27 9.52 -12.32
C GLY A 101 -15.86 10.07 -12.52
N GLN A 102 -15.08 10.22 -11.44
CA GLN A 102 -13.71 10.72 -11.48
C GLN A 102 -12.71 9.59 -11.74
N PRO A 103 -11.57 9.87 -12.40
CA PRO A 103 -10.54 8.88 -12.66
C PRO A 103 -9.91 8.35 -11.37
N LEU A 104 -9.79 7.02 -11.27
CA LEU A 104 -9.07 6.32 -10.21
C LEU A 104 -7.56 6.41 -10.49
N THR A 105 -6.91 7.32 -9.79
CA THR A 105 -5.45 7.53 -9.87
C THR A 105 -4.88 7.46 -8.46
N HIS A 106 -3.65 6.97 -8.31
CA HIS A 106 -3.10 6.79 -6.95
C HIS A 106 -3.00 8.12 -6.17
N ASN A 107 -2.67 9.25 -6.83
CA ASN A 107 -2.65 10.55 -6.16
C ASN A 107 -4.02 10.92 -5.60
N ARG A 108 -5.09 10.85 -6.41
CA ARG A 108 -6.46 11.15 -5.96
C ARG A 108 -6.95 10.21 -4.86
N LEU A 109 -6.62 8.91 -4.97
CA LEU A 109 -6.95 7.93 -3.94
C LEU A 109 -6.28 8.29 -2.60
N CYS A 110 -4.98 8.60 -2.63
CA CYS A 110 -4.23 8.97 -1.44
C CYS A 110 -4.69 10.29 -0.82
N ASP A 111 -4.93 11.31 -1.64
CA ASP A 111 -5.35 12.63 -1.16
C ASP A 111 -6.74 12.55 -0.50
N LEU A 112 -7.68 11.85 -1.12
CA LEU A 112 -9.04 11.68 -0.56
C LEU A 112 -9.06 10.78 0.69
N ALA A 113 -8.26 9.69 0.69
CA ALA A 113 -8.10 8.87 1.90
C ALA A 113 -7.46 9.67 3.05
N GLY A 114 -6.53 10.58 2.76
CA GLY A 114 -5.97 11.51 3.74
C GLY A 114 -7.00 12.50 4.28
N GLN A 115 -7.90 13.00 3.43
CA GLN A 115 -9.03 13.85 3.86
C GLN A 115 -10.00 13.11 4.78
N TYR A 116 -10.33 11.85 4.47
CA TYR A 116 -11.17 11.01 5.33
C TYR A 116 -10.51 10.67 6.67
N CYS A 117 -9.19 10.61 6.69
CA CYS A 117 -8.41 10.40 7.90
C CYS A 117 -8.41 11.63 8.83
N ALA A 118 -8.55 12.85 8.30
CA ALA A 118 -8.51 14.08 9.11
C ALA A 118 -9.63 14.15 10.17
N SER A 119 -10.75 13.44 9.97
CA SER A 119 -11.85 13.37 10.93
C SER A 119 -11.72 12.25 11.96
N VAL A 120 -10.76 11.34 11.79
CA VAL A 120 -10.56 10.19 12.69
C VAL A 120 -9.47 10.56 13.71
N ALA A 121 -9.86 10.73 14.98
CA ALA A 121 -8.98 11.24 16.04
C ALA A 121 -7.67 10.44 16.22
N ASP A 122 -7.74 9.11 16.08
CA ASP A 122 -6.60 8.20 16.25
C ASP A 122 -5.97 7.74 14.92
N ALA A 123 -6.24 8.45 13.83
CA ALA A 123 -5.74 8.01 12.53
C ALA A 123 -4.23 8.16 12.40
N ASP A 124 -3.62 7.13 11.82
CA ASP A 124 -2.18 6.97 11.75
C ASP A 124 -1.50 8.04 10.88
N ALA A 125 -0.26 8.37 11.22
CA ALA A 125 0.49 9.45 10.58
C ALA A 125 0.71 9.22 9.07
N GLU A 126 0.83 7.96 8.63
CA GLU A 126 1.01 7.65 7.21
C GLU A 126 -0.25 8.03 6.43
N THR A 127 -1.43 7.63 6.89
CA THR A 127 -2.68 7.97 6.22
C THR A 127 -2.95 9.47 6.23
N ARG A 128 -2.69 10.14 7.37
CA ARG A 128 -2.86 11.59 7.50
C ARG A 128 -1.99 12.37 6.53
N SER A 129 -0.81 11.82 6.21
CA SER A 129 0.11 12.40 5.21
C SER A 129 -0.30 12.09 3.76
N GLY A 130 -1.42 11.41 3.52
CA GLY A 130 -1.82 10.95 2.20
C GLY A 130 -0.83 9.91 1.65
N PHE A 131 -0.38 8.98 2.51
CA PHE A 131 0.58 7.94 2.18
C PHE A 131 1.92 8.48 1.64
N TYR A 132 2.45 9.51 2.30
CA TYR A 132 3.67 10.18 1.85
C TYR A 132 4.87 9.22 1.74
N THR A 133 5.05 8.31 2.70
CA THR A 133 6.15 7.34 2.66
C THR A 133 6.00 6.44 1.44
N VAL A 134 4.79 5.93 1.17
CA VAL A 134 4.55 5.08 0.01
C VAL A 134 4.80 5.84 -1.29
N ARG A 135 4.22 7.04 -1.44
CA ARG A 135 4.30 7.86 -2.66
C ARG A 135 5.73 8.32 -2.97
N SER A 136 6.53 8.60 -1.94
CA SER A 136 7.89 9.16 -2.12
C SER A 136 9.01 8.12 -2.10
N ILE A 137 8.83 6.96 -1.44
CA ILE A 137 9.91 5.98 -1.25
C ILE A 137 9.62 4.68 -1.99
N SER A 138 8.57 3.94 -1.63
CA SER A 138 8.38 2.55 -2.11
C SER A 138 7.74 2.47 -3.50
N LEU A 139 6.71 3.28 -3.77
CA LEU A 139 5.95 3.22 -5.03
C LEU A 139 6.77 3.59 -6.27
N PRO A 140 7.64 4.62 -6.27
CA PRO A 140 8.48 4.92 -7.44
C PRO A 140 9.42 3.79 -7.81
N VAL A 141 9.99 3.11 -6.80
CA VAL A 141 10.89 1.96 -6.97
C VAL A 141 10.12 0.78 -7.53
N TYR A 142 8.99 0.43 -6.92
CA TYR A 142 8.14 -0.68 -7.33
C TYR A 142 7.67 -0.52 -8.78
N ARG A 143 7.15 0.66 -9.15
CA ARG A 143 6.69 0.95 -10.52
C ARG A 143 7.82 0.91 -11.54
N ARG A 144 9.00 1.40 -11.19
CA ARG A 144 10.17 1.30 -12.07
C ARG A 144 10.46 -0.16 -12.39
N LEU A 145 10.51 -1.01 -11.36
CA LEU A 145 10.82 -2.43 -11.53
C LEU A 145 9.74 -3.20 -12.30
N LEU A 146 8.46 -2.88 -12.05
CA LEU A 146 7.36 -3.43 -12.85
C LEU A 146 7.49 -3.07 -14.34
N ARG A 147 7.81 -1.81 -14.65
CA ARG A 147 8.04 -1.37 -16.03
C ARG A 147 9.22 -2.10 -16.66
N ASP A 148 10.25 -2.36 -15.86
CA ASP A 148 11.44 -3.11 -16.26
C ASP A 148 11.18 -4.65 -16.26
N LYS A 149 9.93 -5.08 -16.06
CA LYS A 149 9.40 -6.46 -16.13
C LYS A 149 9.95 -7.42 -15.09
N HIS A 150 10.34 -6.91 -13.92
CA HIS A 150 10.69 -7.75 -12.78
C HIS A 150 9.43 -8.38 -12.15
N PRO A 151 9.55 -9.59 -11.56
CA PRO A 151 8.44 -10.21 -10.84
C PRO A 151 8.06 -9.38 -9.60
N SER A 152 6.78 -9.45 -9.18
CA SER A 152 6.26 -8.64 -8.07
C SER A 152 7.00 -8.88 -6.75
N GLY A 153 7.43 -10.12 -6.48
CA GLY A 153 8.27 -10.45 -5.31
C GLY A 153 9.56 -9.63 -5.25
N ILE A 154 10.30 -9.53 -6.36
CA ILE A 154 11.52 -8.68 -6.45
C ILE A 154 11.17 -7.20 -6.29
N CYS A 155 10.05 -6.77 -6.87
CA CYS A 155 9.59 -5.38 -6.75
C CYS A 155 9.30 -5.01 -5.28
N LEU A 156 8.62 -5.91 -4.55
CA LEU A 156 8.31 -5.75 -3.12
C LEU A 156 9.57 -5.82 -2.25
N GLN A 157 10.48 -6.76 -2.50
CA GLN A 157 11.74 -6.88 -1.76
C GLN A 157 12.62 -5.63 -1.93
N GLN A 158 12.72 -5.10 -3.15
CA GLN A 158 13.46 -3.86 -3.39
C GLN A 158 12.75 -2.66 -2.72
N ALA A 159 11.42 -2.57 -2.81
CA ALA A 159 10.66 -1.53 -2.12
C ALA A 159 10.85 -1.58 -0.60
N LEU A 160 10.84 -2.78 0.00
CA LEU A 160 11.14 -3.01 1.41
C LEU A 160 12.54 -2.49 1.77
N LEU A 161 13.55 -2.83 0.96
CA LEU A 161 14.92 -2.39 1.19
C LEU A 161 15.04 -0.86 1.15
N HIS A 162 14.31 -0.19 0.27
CA HIS A 162 14.23 1.27 0.27
C HIS A 162 13.52 1.81 1.53
N LEU A 163 12.41 1.21 1.96
CA LEU A 163 11.76 1.61 3.23
C LEU A 163 12.74 1.49 4.41
N LEU A 164 13.50 0.39 4.51
CA LEU A 164 14.56 0.22 5.52
C LEU A 164 15.62 1.31 5.44
N ALA A 165 16.12 1.63 4.25
CA ALA A 165 17.20 2.58 4.05
C ALA A 165 16.84 4.04 4.40
N TRP A 166 15.59 4.45 4.24
CA TRP A 166 15.18 5.85 4.39
C TRP A 166 14.19 6.13 5.52
N LYS A 167 13.36 5.17 5.92
CA LYS A 167 12.27 5.39 6.88
C LYS A 167 12.37 4.58 8.19
N SER A 168 13.29 3.61 8.27
CA SER A 168 13.54 2.88 9.52
C SER A 168 14.03 3.80 10.64
N ASP A 169 13.48 3.60 11.84
CA ASP A 169 13.88 4.34 13.04
C ASP A 169 15.23 3.84 13.60
N SER A 170 15.72 2.68 13.15
CA SER A 170 17.05 2.16 13.52
C SER A 170 18.12 2.73 12.59
N PRO A 171 19.08 3.54 13.11
CA PRO A 171 20.19 4.05 12.30
C PRO A 171 21.04 2.94 11.70
N TRP A 172 21.22 1.84 12.43
CA TRP A 172 21.96 0.67 11.97
C TRP A 172 21.24 0.00 10.79
N ALA A 173 19.92 -0.22 10.89
CA ALA A 173 19.13 -0.81 9.81
C ALA A 173 19.19 0.05 8.54
N ARG A 174 19.07 1.38 8.69
CA ARG A 174 19.24 2.33 7.58
C ARG A 174 20.60 2.16 6.91
N GLN A 175 21.67 2.12 7.70
CA GLN A 175 23.03 2.01 7.17
C GLN A 175 23.26 0.69 6.43
N GLN A 176 22.80 -0.45 6.96
CA GLN A 176 22.94 -1.73 6.27
C GLN A 176 22.12 -1.79 4.99
N ALA A 177 20.88 -1.32 5.04
CA ALA A 177 20.03 -1.26 3.85
C ALA A 177 20.63 -0.36 2.76
N GLN A 178 21.19 0.80 3.12
CA GLN A 178 21.89 1.69 2.19
C GLN A 178 23.14 1.04 1.58
N ARG A 179 23.92 0.30 2.38
CA ARG A 179 25.07 -0.46 1.87
C ARG A 179 24.66 -1.51 0.85
N LEU A 180 23.60 -2.26 1.15
CA LEU A 180 23.07 -3.26 0.22
C LEU A 180 22.58 -2.59 -1.07
N LEU A 181 21.91 -1.43 -0.97
CA LEU A 181 21.50 -0.66 -2.15
C LEU A 181 22.68 -0.16 -2.99
N TRP A 182 23.79 0.25 -2.38
CA TRP A 182 25.02 0.61 -3.12
C TRP A 182 25.63 -0.57 -3.87
N GLN A 183 25.36 -1.80 -3.45
CA GLN A 183 25.79 -3.03 -4.12
C GLN A 183 24.81 -3.50 -5.19
N GLY A 184 23.78 -2.71 -5.51
CA GLY A 184 22.74 -3.06 -6.49
C GLY A 184 21.41 -3.50 -5.85
N GLY A 185 21.32 -3.53 -4.52
CA GLY A 185 20.13 -3.96 -3.80
C GLY A 185 19.81 -5.43 -4.06
N VAL A 186 18.53 -5.75 -4.17
CA VAL A 186 18.04 -7.09 -4.49
C VAL A 186 18.44 -7.52 -5.89
N LEU A 187 18.63 -6.56 -6.81
CA LEU A 187 19.07 -6.80 -8.18
C LEU A 187 20.59 -7.00 -8.32
N GLY A 188 21.35 -6.74 -7.26
CA GLY A 188 22.80 -6.94 -7.24
C GLY A 188 23.19 -8.41 -7.25
N ASP A 189 24.48 -8.68 -7.43
CA ASP A 189 25.01 -10.04 -7.34
C ASP A 189 24.70 -10.65 -5.97
N LYS A 190 23.91 -11.73 -5.96
CA LYS A 190 23.40 -12.38 -4.73
C LYS A 190 22.54 -11.45 -3.85
N GLY A 191 21.88 -10.45 -4.43
CA GLY A 191 21.10 -9.44 -3.72
C GLY A 191 19.97 -10.00 -2.84
N GLU A 192 19.20 -10.98 -3.34
CA GLU A 192 18.16 -11.66 -2.55
C GLU A 192 18.73 -12.36 -1.31
N PHE A 193 19.85 -13.06 -1.47
CA PHE A 193 20.53 -13.73 -0.35
C PHE A 193 21.08 -12.71 0.66
N ALA A 194 21.62 -11.59 0.18
CA ALA A 194 22.10 -10.52 1.05
C ALA A 194 20.94 -9.84 1.82
N LEU A 195 19.76 -9.71 1.20
CA LEU A 195 18.55 -9.26 1.89
C LEU A 195 18.11 -10.24 2.98
N MET A 196 18.13 -11.55 2.70
CA MET A 196 17.84 -12.59 3.70
C MET A 196 18.81 -12.53 4.88
N THR A 197 20.11 -12.34 4.60
CA THR A 197 21.14 -12.19 5.65
C THR A 197 20.86 -10.95 6.50
N LEU A 198 20.51 -9.81 5.88
CA LEU A 198 20.12 -8.61 6.61
C LEU A 198 18.86 -8.82 7.46
N ASP A 199 17.87 -9.55 6.95
CA ASP A 199 16.64 -9.90 7.67
C ASP A 199 16.92 -10.75 8.93
N ASP A 200 17.84 -11.72 8.84
CA ASP A 200 18.31 -12.48 10.00
C ASP A 200 19.00 -11.58 11.04
N GLU A 201 19.92 -10.71 10.59
CA GLU A 201 20.62 -9.77 11.49
C GLU A 201 19.66 -8.78 12.18
N LEU A 202 18.60 -8.36 11.50
CA LEU A 202 17.53 -7.52 12.06
C LEU A 202 16.74 -8.27 13.13
N ARG A 203 16.43 -9.56 12.90
CA ARG A 203 15.78 -10.40 13.90
C ARG A 203 16.63 -10.57 15.15
N GLU A 204 17.93 -10.86 14.99
CA GLU A 204 18.86 -11.00 16.12
C GLU A 204 18.90 -9.74 16.99
N ARG A 205 18.73 -8.57 16.37
CA ARG A 205 18.67 -7.27 17.04
C ARG A 205 17.29 -6.93 17.59
N GLN A 206 16.34 -7.85 17.51
CA GLN A 206 14.94 -7.66 17.91
C GLN A 206 14.31 -6.43 17.21
N PHE A 207 14.76 -6.12 15.99
CA PHE A 207 14.19 -5.04 15.21
C PHE A 207 12.77 -5.41 14.79
N ALA A 208 11.83 -4.53 15.07
CA ALA A 208 10.44 -4.67 14.66
C ALA A 208 9.99 -3.40 13.94
N TRP A 209 9.27 -3.59 12.84
CA TRP A 209 8.59 -2.49 12.15
C TRP A 209 7.16 -2.90 11.83
N PRO A 210 6.21 -2.61 12.74
CA PRO A 210 4.82 -3.05 12.60
C PRO A 210 4.13 -2.61 11.31
N ASP A 211 4.41 -1.38 10.87
CA ASP A 211 3.76 -0.82 9.68
C ASP A 211 4.29 -1.36 8.35
N LEU A 212 5.47 -1.99 8.31
CA LEU A 212 6.18 -2.33 7.08
C LEU A 212 5.33 -3.17 6.13
N ARG A 213 4.64 -4.21 6.65
CA ARG A 213 3.77 -5.08 5.86
C ARG A 213 2.66 -4.29 5.16
N SER A 214 2.04 -3.37 5.90
CA SER A 214 0.96 -2.54 5.35
C SER A 214 1.45 -1.53 4.32
N LEU A 215 2.63 -0.94 4.51
CA LEU A 215 3.23 -0.02 3.53
C LEU A 215 3.51 -0.74 2.20
N LEU A 216 4.00 -1.98 2.26
CA LEU A 216 4.26 -2.79 1.07
C LEU A 216 2.96 -3.20 0.36
N ALA A 217 1.94 -3.62 1.10
CA ALA A 217 0.67 -3.99 0.49
C ALA A 217 -0.07 -2.76 -0.10
N ILE A 218 0.07 -1.57 0.49
CA ILE A 218 -0.44 -0.33 -0.14
C ILE A 218 0.39 0.03 -1.38
N THR A 219 1.70 -0.25 -1.36
CA THR A 219 2.58 -0.03 -2.52
C THR A 219 2.14 -0.86 -3.72
N GLY A 220 1.91 -2.16 -3.54
CA GLY A 220 1.44 -3.03 -4.62
C GLY A 220 0.05 -2.63 -5.13
N PHE A 221 -0.89 -2.34 -4.22
CA PHE A 221 -2.22 -1.85 -4.59
C PHE A 221 -2.17 -0.55 -5.41
N LEU A 222 -1.47 0.48 -4.94
CA LEU A 222 -1.39 1.76 -5.65
C LEU A 222 -0.65 1.66 -7.00
N ALA A 223 0.18 0.63 -7.19
CA ALA A 223 0.86 0.39 -8.46
C ALA A 223 -0.09 -0.05 -9.58
N THR A 224 -1.28 -0.59 -9.25
CA THR A 224 -2.32 -0.97 -10.22
C THR A 224 -3.03 0.26 -10.84
N PHE A 225 -2.86 1.44 -10.24
CA PHE A 225 -3.45 2.69 -10.73
C PHE A 225 -2.40 3.60 -11.37
N PRO A 226 -2.77 4.41 -12.37
CA PRO A 226 -1.87 5.39 -12.97
C PRO A 226 -1.50 6.49 -11.97
N ALA A 227 -0.47 7.25 -12.35
CA ALA A 227 0.00 8.36 -11.54
C ALA A 227 -1.14 9.36 -11.24
N GLY A 228 -1.82 9.80 -12.29
CA GLY A 228 -2.76 10.91 -12.22
C GLY A 228 -2.06 12.26 -12.00
N PRO A 229 -2.83 13.35 -12.04
CA PRO A 229 -2.30 14.68 -11.76
C PRO A 229 -1.83 14.76 -10.30
N LEU A 230 -0.81 15.60 -10.05
CA LEU A 230 -0.31 15.88 -8.70
C LEU A 230 -1.22 16.85 -7.92
N PHE A 231 -2.08 17.57 -8.64
CA PHE A 231 -3.04 18.52 -8.10
C PHE A 231 -4.44 18.08 -8.52
N ALA A 232 -5.41 18.16 -7.61
CA ALA A 232 -6.81 18.13 -8.00
C ALA A 232 -7.14 19.45 -8.73
N ASP A 233 -7.98 19.36 -9.77
CA ASP A 233 -8.57 20.55 -10.40
C ASP A 233 -9.61 21.20 -9.47
#